data_AF-A0A8I1YFB1-F1
#
_entry.id   AF-A0A8I1YFB1-F1
#
_cell.length_a   1.000
_cell.length_b   1.000
_cell.length_c   1.000
_cell.angle_alpha   90.00
_cell.angle_beta   90.00
_cell.angle_gamma   90.00
#
_symmetry.space_group_name_H-M   'P 1'
#
loop_
_entity.id
_entity.type
_entity.pdbx_description
1 polymer ?
#
loop_
_entity_poly.entity_id
_entity_poly.type
_entity_poly.pdbx_seq_one_letter_code
_entity_poly.pdbx_strand_id
1 'polypeptide(L)' 'MNKREIEALQDAAGRPGGWGLFKQKSTAKLAELGYFVKEQHPSYGNQFRITDAGRAALAAAESK' A
#
# COMPACT_ATOMS: atom_id res chain seq x y z
N MET A 1 4.35 -3.13 -12.63
CA MET A 1 4.20 -2.26 -11.44
C MET A 1 5.21 -1.14 -11.58
N ASN A 2 4.80 0.12 -11.42
CA ASN A 2 5.70 1.27 -11.57
C ASN A 2 6.55 1.48 -10.30
N LYS A 3 7.72 2.11 -10.41
CA LYS A 3 8.62 2.37 -9.26
C LYS A 3 7.91 3.00 -8.05
N ARG A 4 7.05 4.01 -8.29
CA ARG A 4 6.27 4.70 -7.24
C ARG A 4 5.27 3.80 -6.52
N GLU A 5 4.74 2.78 -7.20
CA GLU A 5 3.79 1.83 -6.63
C GLU A 5 4.50 0.84 -5.71
N ILE A 6 5.67 0.37 -6.12
CA ILE A 6 6.54 -0.50 -5.33
C ILE A 6 7.02 0.23 -4.08
N GLU A 7 7.48 1.49 -4.22
CA GLU A 7 7.89 2.34 -3.08
C GLU A 7 6.74 2.55 -2.08
N ALA A 8 5.51 2.73 -2.55
CA ALA A 8 4.34 2.86 -1.68
C ALA A 8 4.02 1.56 -0.94
N LEU A 9 4.15 0.41 -1.61
CA LEU A 9 3.96 -0.90 -0.98
C LEU A 9 5.06 -1.20 0.03
N GLN A 10 6.33 -0.89 -0.27
CA GLN A 10 7.44 -1.00 0.67
C GLN A 10 7.26 -0.11 1.90
N ASP A 11 6.90 1.17 1.72
CA ASP A 11 6.64 2.10 2.83
C ASP A 11 5.52 1.57 3.74
N ALA A 12 4.43 1.08 3.16
CA ALA A 12 3.34 0.52 3.94
C ALA A 12 3.73 -0.80 4.63
N ALA A 13 4.45 -1.71 3.94
CA ALA A 13 4.87 -2.99 4.48
C ALA A 13 5.88 -2.85 5.64
N GLY A 14 6.75 -1.82 5.59
CA GLY A 14 7.74 -1.53 6.61
C GLY A 14 7.20 -0.82 7.86
N ARG A 15 5.97 -0.30 7.83
CA ARG A 15 5.37 0.42 8.96
C ARG A 15 4.58 -0.53 9.89
N PRO A 16 4.64 -0.29 11.22
CA PRO A 16 3.84 -1.05 12.16
C PRO A 16 2.35 -0.88 11.85
N GLY A 17 1.64 -2.00 11.67
CA GLY A 17 0.22 -2.01 11.28
C GLY A 17 -0.04 -1.92 9.78
N GLY A 18 0.97 -1.81 8.93
CA GLY A 18 0.78 -1.83 7.47
C GLY A 18 0.24 -0.52 6.87
N TRP A 19 0.28 0.58 7.63
CA TRP A 19 -0.32 1.86 7.23
C TRP A 19 0.64 2.66 6.38
N GLY A 20 0.27 2.95 5.13
CA GLY A 20 1.13 3.67 4.19
C GLY A 20 0.58 5.02 3.77
N LEU A 21 1.47 5.97 3.43
CA LEU A 21 1.07 7.27 2.88
C LEU A 21 0.68 7.14 1.40
N PHE A 22 -0.59 6.87 1.16
CA PHE A 22 -1.14 6.77 -0.18
C PHE A 22 -1.35 8.17 -0.79
N LYS A 23 -0.34 8.69 -1.49
CA LYS A 23 -0.51 9.94 -2.25
C LYS A 23 -1.45 9.68 -3.44
N GLN A 24 -2.69 10.15 -3.29
CA GLN A 24 -3.88 9.84 -4.09
C GLN A 24 -3.76 9.89 -5.61
N LYS A 25 -2.78 10.58 -6.22
CA LYS A 25 -2.70 10.69 -7.68
C LYS A 25 -1.89 9.59 -8.37
N SER A 26 -0.84 9.06 -7.73
CA SER A 26 0.07 8.11 -8.40
C SER A 26 -0.11 6.67 -7.96
N THR A 27 -0.88 6.43 -6.90
CA THR A 27 -1.04 5.11 -6.28
C THR A 27 -2.49 4.64 -6.24
N ALA A 28 -3.47 5.46 -6.68
CA ALA A 28 -4.91 5.13 -6.72
C ALA A 28 -5.21 3.73 -7.24
N LYS A 29 -4.48 3.32 -8.29
CA LYS A 29 -4.61 2.02 -8.92
C LYS A 29 -4.32 0.85 -7.96
N LEU A 30 -3.49 1.02 -6.94
CA LEU A 30 -3.21 -0.02 -5.95
C LEU A 30 -4.40 -0.32 -5.04
N ALA A 31 -5.26 0.66 -4.78
CA ALA A 31 -6.51 0.42 -4.06
C ALA A 31 -7.52 -0.31 -4.98
N GLU A 32 -7.60 0.08 -6.25
CA GLU A 32 -8.44 -0.61 -7.26
C GLU A 32 -8.00 -2.07 -7.49
N LEU A 33 -6.69 -2.34 -7.42
CA LEU A 33 -6.13 -3.70 -7.53
C LEU A 33 -6.24 -4.51 -6.22
N GLY A 34 -6.81 -3.93 -5.15
CA GLY A 34 -6.96 -4.60 -3.86
C GLY A 34 -5.68 -4.74 -3.05
N TYR A 35 -4.59 -4.05 -3.42
CA TYR A 35 -3.32 -4.04 -2.69
C TYR A 35 -3.34 -3.12 -1.47
N PHE A 36 -4.22 -2.12 -1.49
CA PHE A 36 -4.52 -1.26 -0.35
C PHE A 36 -6.01 -1.26 -0.05
N VAL A 37 -6.34 -1.27 1.24
CA VAL A 37 -7.71 -1.04 1.74
C VAL A 37 -7.76 0.28 2.47
N LYS A 38 -8.84 1.04 2.28
CA LYS A 38 -9.07 2.28 3.02
C LYS A 38 -9.81 1.94 4.30
N GLU A 39 -9.19 2.20 5.45
CA GLU A 39 -9.73 1.92 6.77
C GLU A 39 -9.64 3.16 7.67
N GLN A 40 -10.53 3.23 8.68
CA GLN A 40 -10.52 4.31 9.66
C GLN A 40 -9.43 4.04 10.71
N HIS A 41 -8.34 4.78 10.65
CA HIS A 41 -7.31 4.79 11.69
C HIS A 41 -7.77 5.63 12.89
N PRO A 42 -7.61 5.14 14.13
CA PRO A 42 -8.12 5.81 15.33
C PRO A 42 -7.54 7.23 15.55
N SER A 43 -6.27 7.45 15.20
CA SER A 43 -5.58 8.74 15.41
C SER A 43 -5.58 9.68 14.18
N TYR A 44 -5.81 9.16 12.98
CA TYR A 44 -5.57 9.89 11.73
C TYR A 44 -6.76 9.88 10.76
N GLY A 45 -7.88 9.27 11.15
CA GLY A 45 -9.06 9.14 10.31
C GLY A 45 -8.82 8.17 9.14
N ASN A 46 -9.36 8.48 7.98
CA ASN A 46 -9.24 7.61 6.81
C ASN A 46 -7.78 7.44 6.36
N GLN A 47 -7.23 6.25 6.54
CA GLN A 47 -5.88 5.85 6.15
C GLN A 47 -5.94 4.65 5.20
N PHE A 48 -4.85 4.39 4.49
CA PHE A 48 -4.73 3.21 3.65
C PHE A 48 -3.82 2.19 4.32
N ARG A 49 -4.29 0.95 4.40
CA ARG A 49 -3.52 -0.19 4.90
C ARG A 49 -3.19 -1.14 3.77
N ILE A 50 -1.95 -1.61 3.71
CA ILE A 50 -1.55 -2.64 2.77
C ILE A 50 -2.23 -3.97 3.10
N THR A 51 -2.81 -4.62 2.09
CA THR A 51 -3.44 -5.93 2.21
C THR A 51 -2.42 -7.05 2.00
N ASP A 52 -2.82 -8.29 2.27
CA ASP A 52 -1.97 -9.45 1.99
C ASP A 52 -1.66 -9.59 0.49
N ALA A 53 -2.61 -9.24 -0.37
CA ALA A 53 -2.41 -9.18 -1.82
C ALA A 53 -1.35 -8.12 -2.19
N GLY A 54 -1.36 -6.96 -1.52
CA GLY A 54 -0.35 -5.92 -1.73
C GLY A 54 1.06 -6.36 -1.29
N ARG A 55 1.16 -7.07 -0.15
CA ARG A 55 2.44 -7.64 0.31
C ARG A 55 2.94 -8.73 -0.63
N ALA A 56 2.06 -9.60 -1.11
CA ALA A 56 2.42 -10.64 -2.07
C ALA A 56 2.85 -10.04 -3.41
N ALA A 57 2.16 -9.01 -3.89
CA ALA A 57 2.54 -8.28 -5.10
C ALA A 57 3.89 -7.58 -4.96
N LEU A 58 4.18 -7.03 -3.77
CA LEU A 58 5.49 -6.48 -3.45
C LEU A 58 6.58 -7.55 -3.50
N ALA A 59 6.40 -8.67 -2.80
CA ALA A 59 7.36 -9.78 -2.82
C ALA A 59 7.59 -10.33 -4.24
N ALA A 60 6.52 -10.42 -5.05
CA ALA A 60 6.62 -10.82 -6.45
C ALA A 60 7.34 -9.77 -7.33
N ALA A 61 7.24 -8.49 -6.99
CA ALA A 61 7.96 -7.41 -7.66
C ALA A 61 9.44 -7.34 -7.24
N GLU A 62 9.77 -7.67 -6.00
CA GLU A 62 11.15 -7.73 -5.49
C GLU A 62 11.92 -8.99 -5.92
N SER A 63 11.20 -10.06 -6.28
CA SER A 63 11.79 -11.32 -6.76
C SER A 63 12.19 -11.31 -8.24
N LYS A 64 12.11 -10.16 -8.93
CA LYS A 64 12.35 -10.00 -10.38
C LYS A 64 13.47 -9.03 -10.66
#